data_AF-A0A9E5EDI0-F1
#
_entry.id   AF-A0A9E5EDI0-F1
#
_cell.length_a   1.000
_cell.length_b   1.000
_cell.length_c   1.000
_cell.angle_alpha   90.00
_cell.angle_beta   90.00
_cell.angle_gamma   90.00
#
_symmetry.space_group_name_H-M   'P 1'
#
loop_
_entity.id
_entity.type
_entity.pdbx_description
1 polymer ?
#
loop_
_entity_poly.entity_id
_entity_poly.type
_entity_poly.pdbx_seq_one_letter_code
_entity_poly.pdbx_strand_id
1 'polypeptide(L)'
;MSEQGKQLVYLSTSRSDPATGESFPEVDPKNLSWNSPRGWCPTCRGHGLEVTKFSADEEETLNENALGDRVSDSVCPDCQGQRLGPIGRSVKLINTQEEKLSLPELLKLQPDEALKFLKSLQCEPREKAIVQALLPEISARLKFLSSVGLGYLSLDR
;
A
#
# COMPACT_ATOMS: atom_id res chain seq x y z
N MET A 1 34.79 -25.60 31.68
CA MET A 1 33.42 -25.15 31.98
C MET A 1 33.21 -23.87 31.21
N SER A 2 32.54 -23.92 30.04
CA SER A 2 32.38 -22.77 29.15
C SER A 2 31.32 -21.83 29.71
N GLU A 3 31.70 -20.60 30.04
CA GLU A 3 30.77 -19.52 30.28
C GLU A 3 29.95 -19.28 29.00
N GLN A 4 28.69 -19.67 29.02
CA GLN A 4 27.75 -19.34 27.95
C GLN A 4 27.54 -17.82 28.00
N GLY A 5 28.17 -17.11 27.04
CA GLY A 5 28.11 -15.67 26.91
C GLY A 5 26.66 -15.18 26.82
N LYS A 6 26.30 -14.21 27.66
CA LYS A 6 24.98 -13.58 27.64
C LYS A 6 24.78 -12.87 26.30
N GLN A 7 23.79 -13.32 25.53
CA GLN A 7 23.41 -12.67 24.28
C GLN A 7 22.57 -11.43 24.62
N LEU A 8 23.07 -10.24 24.28
CA LEU A 8 22.35 -8.99 24.43
C LEU A 8 21.31 -8.87 23.31
N VAL A 9 20.03 -8.72 23.68
CA VAL A 9 18.91 -8.53 22.74
C VAL A 9 18.29 -7.16 23.00
N TYR A 10 18.16 -6.36 21.95
CA TYR A 10 17.45 -5.08 21.99
C TYR A 10 15.97 -5.30 21.66
N LEU A 11 15.09 -4.76 22.50
CA LEU A 11 13.64 -4.81 22.31
C LEU A 11 13.11 -3.38 22.14
N SER A 12 12.10 -3.22 21.29
CA SER A 12 11.41 -1.94 21.08
C SER A 12 9.90 -2.10 21.32
N THR A 13 9.29 -1.07 21.90
CA THR A 13 7.83 -0.94 22.00
C THR A 13 7.23 -0.27 20.76
N SER A 14 8.06 0.30 19.89
CA SER A 14 7.69 0.83 18.59
C SER A 14 8.04 -0.14 17.47
N ARG A 15 7.44 0.07 16.30
CA ARG A 15 7.82 -0.65 15.07
C ARG A 15 9.17 -0.11 14.63
N SER A 16 10.25 -0.82 14.92
CA SER A 16 11.61 -0.39 14.55
C SER A 16 12.28 -1.41 13.65
N ASP A 17 13.06 -0.93 12.69
CA ASP A 17 13.94 -1.77 11.89
C ASP A 17 15.13 -2.23 12.75
N PRO A 18 15.33 -3.55 12.96
CA PRO A 18 16.45 -4.05 13.76
C PRO A 18 17.83 -3.79 13.13
N ALA A 19 17.91 -3.52 11.82
CA ALA A 19 19.18 -3.27 11.14
C ALA A 19 19.60 -1.80 11.21
N THR A 20 18.65 -0.87 11.02
CA THR A 20 18.93 0.58 10.95
C THR A 20 18.58 1.32 12.24
N GLY A 21 17.73 0.76 13.10
CA GLY A 21 17.17 1.43 14.27
C GLY A 21 16.08 2.45 13.95
N GLU A 22 15.71 2.61 12.67
CA GLU A 22 14.65 3.52 12.26
C GLU A 22 13.31 3.09 12.84
N SER A 23 12.53 4.03 13.38
CA SER A 23 11.20 3.77 13.91
C SER A 23 10.13 4.24 12.94
N PHE A 24 9.18 3.36 12.64
CA PHE A 24 8.06 3.62 11.75
C PHE A 24 6.85 4.14 12.51
N PRO A 25 6.08 5.07 11.93
CA PRO A 25 4.84 5.54 12.54
C PRO A 25 3.78 4.44 12.56
N GLU A 26 2.75 4.65 13.37
CA GLU A 26 1.53 3.83 13.27
C GLU A 26 0.90 3.97 11.89
N VAL A 27 0.43 2.85 11.36
CA VAL A 27 -0.22 2.80 10.04
C VAL A 27 -1.68 3.18 10.21
N ASP A 28 -2.09 4.25 9.53
CA ASP A 28 -3.47 4.71 9.45
C ASP A 28 -4.04 4.42 8.04
N PRO A 29 -5.37 4.22 7.87
CA PRO A 29 -5.98 4.05 6.56
C PRO A 29 -5.61 5.14 5.52
N LYS A 30 -5.33 6.38 5.96
CA LYS A 30 -4.88 7.46 5.07
C LYS A 30 -3.51 7.21 4.46
N ASN A 31 -2.67 6.37 5.08
CA ASN A 31 -1.40 5.94 4.48
C ASN A 31 -1.60 4.97 3.31
N LEU A 32 -2.78 4.34 3.21
CA LEU A 32 -3.16 3.39 2.16
C LEU A 32 -4.06 4.03 1.08
N SER A 33 -4.12 5.37 1.03
CA SER A 33 -4.91 6.10 0.03
C SER A 33 -4.03 7.09 -0.72
N TRP A 34 -3.88 6.88 -2.04
CA TRP A 34 -3.18 7.83 -2.91
C TRP A 34 -4.00 9.09 -3.21
N ASN A 35 -5.25 9.14 -2.75
CA ASN A 35 -6.10 10.34 -2.78
C ASN A 35 -5.92 11.21 -1.52
N SER A 36 -4.95 10.89 -0.67
CA SER A 36 -4.67 11.59 0.59
C SER A 36 -3.21 12.02 0.63
N PRO A 37 -2.89 13.26 1.04
CA PRO A 37 -1.51 13.72 1.15
C PRO A 37 -0.62 12.88 2.07
N ARG A 38 -1.21 12.16 3.03
CA ARG A 38 -0.48 11.26 3.94
C ARG A 38 -0.13 9.90 3.32
N GLY A 39 -0.81 9.52 2.23
CA GLY A 39 -0.66 8.21 1.60
C GLY A 39 -0.04 8.25 0.21
N TRP A 40 -0.17 9.37 -0.50
CA TRP A 40 0.34 9.50 -1.85
C TRP A 40 1.88 9.48 -1.92
N CYS A 41 2.41 9.14 -3.08
CA CYS A 41 3.83 9.31 -3.37
C CYS A 41 4.18 10.81 -3.33
N PRO A 42 5.23 11.23 -2.61
CA PRO A 42 5.58 12.65 -2.49
C PRO A 42 5.99 13.28 -3.84
N THR A 43 6.44 12.46 -4.79
CA THR A 43 6.96 12.91 -6.08
C THR A 43 5.86 13.10 -7.11
N CYS A 44 4.99 12.11 -7.28
CA CYS A 44 3.90 12.18 -8.26
C CYS A 44 2.54 12.55 -7.64
N ARG A 45 2.46 12.83 -6.34
CA ARG A 45 1.23 13.18 -5.62
C ARG A 45 0.05 12.26 -5.94
N GLY A 46 0.32 10.95 -6.07
CA GLY A 46 -0.72 9.94 -6.29
C GLY A 46 -1.10 9.70 -7.75
N HIS A 47 -0.51 10.42 -8.70
CA HIS A 47 -0.78 10.20 -10.14
C HIS A 47 -0.11 8.92 -10.68
N GLY A 48 1.04 8.53 -10.12
CA GLY A 48 1.82 7.37 -10.59
C GLY A 48 2.70 7.65 -11.81
N LEU A 49 2.61 8.85 -12.36
CA LEU A 49 3.36 9.32 -13.53
C LEU A 49 4.37 10.40 -13.13
N GLU A 50 5.35 10.67 -13.98
CA GLU A 50 6.33 11.71 -13.76
C GLU A 50 5.65 13.09 -13.86
N VAL A 51 5.97 13.95 -12.90
CA VAL A 51 5.42 15.31 -12.82
C VAL A 51 6.58 16.28 -12.97
N THR A 52 6.47 17.22 -13.91
CA THR A 52 7.49 18.26 -14.07
C THR A 52 7.50 19.17 -12.85
N LYS A 53 8.65 19.27 -12.17
CA LYS A 53 8.79 20.06 -10.93
C LYS A 53 8.62 21.57 -11.20
N PHE A 54 8.03 22.26 -10.22
CA PHE A 54 7.90 23.72 -10.18
C PHE A 54 9.26 24.39 -9.96
N SER A 55 9.41 25.64 -10.40
CA SER A 55 10.37 26.55 -9.76
C SER A 55 9.81 26.97 -8.39
N ALA A 56 10.68 27.30 -7.43
CA ALA A 56 10.27 27.65 -6.06
C ALA A 56 9.25 28.81 -6.01
N ASP A 57 9.27 29.70 -6.99
CA ASP A 57 8.37 30.85 -7.09
C ASP A 57 6.95 30.48 -7.56
N GLU A 58 6.77 29.31 -8.20
CA GLU A 58 5.48 28.83 -8.69
C GLU A 58 4.70 28.04 -7.62
N GLU A 59 5.37 27.44 -6.62
CA GLU A 59 4.72 26.59 -5.61
C GLU A 59 3.70 27.33 -4.74
N GLU A 60 3.88 28.63 -4.52
CA GLU A 60 3.04 29.45 -3.62
C GLU A 60 1.72 29.92 -4.28
N THR A 61 1.62 29.84 -5.61
CA THR A 61 0.48 30.38 -6.38
C THR A 61 -0.43 29.32 -7.00
N LEU A 62 -0.08 28.04 -6.89
CA LEU A 62 -0.75 26.97 -7.61
C LEU A 62 -1.82 26.27 -6.76
N ASN A 63 -3.02 26.17 -7.32
CA ASN A 63 -4.09 25.33 -6.77
C ASN A 63 -3.77 23.84 -7.00
N GLU A 64 -4.33 22.94 -6.18
CA GLU A 64 -4.10 21.49 -6.29
C GLU A 64 -4.53 20.91 -7.66
N ASN A 65 -5.35 21.64 -8.43
CA ASN A 65 -5.85 21.23 -9.74
C ASN A 65 -4.88 21.55 -10.90
N ALA A 66 -3.87 22.38 -10.70
CA ALA A 66 -2.92 22.79 -11.74
C ALA A 66 -1.90 21.69 -12.10
N LEU A 67 -1.89 20.57 -11.38
CA LEU A 67 -1.00 19.44 -11.66
C LEU A 67 -1.41 18.62 -12.89
N GLY A 68 -2.70 18.60 -13.27
CA GLY A 68 -3.21 17.74 -14.34
C GLY A 68 -2.55 17.97 -15.69
N ASP A 69 -2.25 19.24 -16.03
CA ASP A 69 -1.64 19.62 -17.32
C ASP A 69 -0.12 19.37 -17.37
N ARG A 70 0.50 18.91 -16.26
CA ARG A 70 1.95 18.75 -16.10
C ARG A 70 2.39 17.32 -15.79
N VAL A 71 1.46 16.37 -15.93
CA VAL A 71 1.70 14.93 -15.86
C VAL A 71 2.15 14.43 -17.23
N SER A 72 3.32 13.79 -17.30
CA SER A 72 3.77 13.14 -18.54
C SER A 72 3.20 11.73 -18.68
N ASP A 73 3.43 11.09 -19.82
CA ASP A 73 3.13 9.67 -20.02
C ASP A 73 4.19 8.73 -19.41
N SER A 74 5.28 9.27 -18.85
CA SER A 74 6.34 8.47 -18.21
C SER A 74 5.95 8.04 -16.80
N VAL A 75 6.30 6.80 -16.43
CA VAL A 75 6.04 6.25 -15.10
C VAL A 75 6.89 6.98 -14.05
N CYS A 76 6.29 7.30 -12.90
CA CYS A 76 7.01 7.92 -11.79
C CYS A 76 8.16 7.01 -11.31
N PRO A 77 9.42 7.47 -11.25
CA PRO A 77 10.56 6.63 -10.89
C PRO A 77 10.52 6.19 -9.41
N ASP A 78 9.94 7.00 -8.52
CA ASP A 78 10.01 6.76 -7.07
C ASP A 78 8.96 5.75 -6.60
N CYS A 79 7.74 5.84 -7.16
CA CYS A 79 6.67 4.88 -6.86
C CYS A 79 6.50 3.78 -7.92
N GLN A 80 7.16 3.89 -9.08
CA GLN A 80 7.04 2.94 -10.19
C GLN A 80 5.57 2.70 -10.59
N GLY A 81 4.78 3.77 -10.62
CA GLY A 81 3.35 3.70 -10.94
C GLY A 81 2.44 3.27 -9.79
N GLN A 82 2.97 2.89 -8.62
CA GLN A 82 2.16 2.37 -7.50
C GLN A 82 1.38 3.45 -6.72
N ARG A 83 1.58 4.75 -7.05
CA ARG A 83 0.86 5.94 -6.52
C ARG A 83 1.01 6.21 -5.01
N LEU A 84 1.41 5.23 -4.21
CA LEU A 84 1.54 5.32 -2.76
C LEU A 84 2.96 5.68 -2.32
N GLY A 85 3.04 6.35 -1.17
CA GLY A 85 4.27 6.63 -0.46
C GLY A 85 4.90 5.36 0.16
N PRO A 86 6.12 5.46 0.71
CA PRO A 86 6.89 4.31 1.19
C PRO A 86 6.18 3.54 2.30
N ILE A 87 5.53 4.22 3.26
CA ILE A 87 4.81 3.57 4.37
C ILE A 87 3.69 2.68 3.82
N GLY A 88 2.81 3.22 2.96
CA GLY A 88 1.67 2.47 2.43
C GLY A 88 2.09 1.28 1.57
N ARG A 89 3.18 1.40 0.81
CA ARG A 89 3.73 0.30 -0.01
C ARG A 89 4.39 -0.81 0.80
N SER A 90 4.88 -0.48 1.99
CA SER A 90 5.53 -1.45 2.89
C SER A 90 4.54 -2.26 3.74
N VAL A 91 3.25 -1.89 3.75
CA VAL A 91 2.20 -2.68 4.40
C VAL A 91 1.85 -3.88 3.52
N LYS A 92 2.03 -5.09 4.05
CA LYS A 92 1.78 -6.34 3.33
C LYS A 92 0.83 -7.24 4.10
N LEU A 93 -0.12 -7.83 3.38
CA LEU A 93 -0.94 -8.93 3.86
C LEU A 93 -0.26 -10.25 3.52
N ILE A 94 -0.45 -11.26 4.36
CA ILE A 94 0.14 -12.59 4.20
C ILE A 94 -1.00 -13.60 4.11
N ASN A 95 -0.92 -14.51 3.15
CA ASN A 95 -1.88 -15.61 3.04
C ASN A 95 -1.33 -16.92 3.66
N THR A 96 -2.16 -17.95 3.72
CA THR A 96 -1.80 -19.28 4.24
C THR A 96 -0.71 -19.99 3.44
N GLN A 97 -0.37 -19.49 2.24
CA GLN A 97 0.72 -19.99 1.40
C GLN A 97 2.01 -19.18 1.57
N GLU A 98 2.07 -18.30 2.57
CA GLU A 98 3.17 -17.36 2.84
C GLU A 98 3.43 -16.32 1.73
N GLU A 99 2.50 -16.17 0.78
CA GLU A 99 2.56 -15.10 -0.21
C GLU A 99 2.27 -13.76 0.45
N LYS A 100 3.08 -12.75 0.12
CA LYS A 100 3.00 -11.41 0.70
C LYS A 100 2.66 -10.39 -0.37
N LEU A 101 1.52 -9.73 -0.23
CA LEU A 101 1.11 -8.67 -1.17
C LEU A 101 0.79 -7.37 -0.44
N SER A 102 1.32 -6.28 -0.96
CA SER A 102 0.94 -4.91 -0.62
C SER A 102 -0.35 -4.50 -1.32
N LEU A 103 -0.93 -3.37 -0.92
CA LEU A 103 -2.13 -2.84 -1.56
C LEU A 103 -1.96 -2.62 -3.08
N PRO A 104 -0.89 -1.96 -3.59
CA PRO A 104 -0.66 -1.84 -5.03
C PRO A 104 -0.58 -3.18 -5.75
N GLU A 105 0.06 -4.18 -5.14
CA GLU A 105 0.19 -5.52 -5.75
C GLU A 105 -1.16 -6.23 -5.81
N LEU A 106 -1.98 -6.11 -4.77
CA LEU A 106 -3.36 -6.63 -4.75
C LEU A 106 -4.24 -5.99 -5.81
N LEU A 107 -4.08 -4.69 -6.06
CA LEU A 107 -4.88 -3.97 -7.04
C LEU A 107 -4.51 -4.33 -8.48
N LYS A 108 -3.29 -4.83 -8.73
CA LYS A 108 -2.86 -5.32 -10.04
C LYS A 108 -3.47 -6.67 -10.41
N LEU A 109 -3.95 -7.43 -9.43
CA LEU A 109 -4.61 -8.72 -9.68
C LEU A 109 -5.99 -8.53 -10.32
N GLN A 110 -6.45 -9.57 -11.01
CA GLN A 110 -7.85 -9.64 -11.42
C GLN A 110 -8.76 -9.82 -10.19
N PRO A 111 -10.03 -9.34 -10.23
CA PRO A 111 -10.96 -9.46 -9.12
C PRO A 111 -11.08 -10.86 -8.52
N ASP A 112 -11.07 -11.90 -9.36
CA ASP A 112 -11.17 -13.29 -8.90
C ASP A 112 -9.88 -13.77 -8.21
N GLU A 113 -8.72 -13.31 -8.66
CA GLU A 113 -7.42 -13.60 -8.05
C GLU A 113 -7.25 -12.87 -6.72
N ALA A 114 -7.58 -11.58 -6.69
CA ALA A 114 -7.63 -10.79 -5.47
C ALA A 114 -8.58 -11.43 -4.43
N LEU A 115 -9.75 -11.90 -4.88
CA LEU A 115 -10.71 -12.58 -4.02
C LEU A 115 -10.16 -13.91 -3.48
N LYS A 116 -9.44 -14.69 -4.29
CA LYS A 116 -8.77 -15.93 -3.83
C LYS A 116 -7.75 -15.61 -2.75
N PHE A 117 -6.89 -14.62 -2.99
CA PHE A 117 -5.89 -14.18 -2.01
C PHE A 117 -6.54 -13.76 -0.69
N LEU A 118 -7.53 -12.87 -0.75
CA LEU A 118 -8.21 -12.32 0.43
C LEU A 118 -8.95 -13.39 1.26
N LYS A 119 -9.45 -14.45 0.63
CA LYS A 119 -10.08 -15.58 1.35
C LYS A 119 -9.06 -16.49 2.06
N SER A 120 -7.82 -16.47 1.61
CA SER A 120 -6.72 -17.27 2.16
C SER A 120 -5.84 -16.50 3.14
N LEU A 121 -6.26 -15.34 3.64
CA LEU A 121 -5.46 -14.55 4.58
C LEU A 121 -5.10 -15.35 5.83
N GLN A 122 -3.82 -15.29 6.20
CA GLN A 122 -3.36 -15.75 7.50
C GLN A 122 -3.82 -14.72 8.54
N CYS A 123 -4.59 -15.17 9.54
CA CYS A 123 -5.13 -14.30 10.57
C CYS A 123 -4.97 -14.95 11.94
N GLU A 124 -4.49 -14.18 12.90
CA GLU A 124 -4.56 -14.53 14.31
C GLU A 124 -6.02 -14.54 14.80
N PRO A 125 -6.35 -15.25 15.90
CA PRO A 125 -7.73 -15.36 16.40
C PRO A 125 -8.42 -14.00 16.59
N ARG A 126 -7.67 -12.98 17.02
CA ARG A 126 -8.17 -11.61 17.21
C ARG A 126 -8.50 -10.90 15.89
N GLU A 127 -7.69 -11.14 14.86
CA GLU A 127 -7.84 -10.51 13.54
C GLU A 127 -8.98 -11.15 12.76
N LYS A 128 -9.19 -12.46 12.94
CA LYS A 128 -10.20 -13.25 12.24
C LYS A 128 -11.61 -12.66 12.36
N ALA A 129 -11.99 -12.19 13.54
CA ALA A 129 -13.31 -11.56 13.76
C ALA A 129 -13.49 -10.28 12.93
N ILE A 130 -12.44 -9.45 12.83
CA ILE A 130 -12.43 -8.19 12.07
C ILE A 130 -12.52 -8.51 10.58
N VAL A 131 -11.67 -9.43 10.11
CA VAL A 131 -11.60 -9.83 8.70
C VAL A 131 -12.91 -10.47 8.23
N GLN A 132 -13.55 -11.31 9.05
CA GLN A 132 -14.84 -11.93 8.72
C GLN A 132 -16.00 -10.94 8.62
N ALA A 133 -15.93 -9.79 9.31
CA ALA A 133 -16.93 -8.74 9.18
C ALA A 133 -16.80 -7.96 7.86
N LEU A 134 -15.57 -7.83 7.33
CA LEU A 134 -15.28 -7.03 6.13
C LEU A 134 -15.29 -7.84 4.83
N LEU A 135 -14.83 -9.10 4.89
CA LEU A 135 -14.69 -9.97 3.73
C LEU A 135 -15.97 -10.15 2.89
N PRO A 136 -17.18 -10.31 3.47
CA PRO A 136 -18.40 -10.47 2.70
C PRO A 136 -18.70 -9.28 1.78
N GLU A 137 -18.52 -8.06 2.27
CA GLU A 137 -18.75 -6.81 1.52
C GLU A 137 -17.74 -6.66 0.38
N ILE A 138 -16.45 -6.89 0.67
CA ILE A 138 -15.39 -6.86 -0.36
C ILE A 138 -15.65 -7.94 -1.42
N SER A 139 -16.00 -9.15 -0.98
CA SER A 139 -16.31 -10.27 -1.88
C SER A 139 -17.49 -9.98 -2.78
N ALA A 140 -18.55 -9.35 -2.26
CA ALA A 140 -19.72 -8.99 -3.05
C ALA A 140 -19.37 -7.99 -4.16
N ARG A 141 -18.57 -6.96 -3.83
CA ARG A 141 -18.12 -5.95 -4.81
C ARG A 141 -17.21 -6.54 -5.89
N LEU A 142 -16.25 -7.38 -5.51
CA LEU A 142 -15.36 -8.05 -6.48
C LEU A 142 -16.15 -9.00 -7.41
N LYS A 143 -17.07 -9.79 -6.87
CA LYS A 143 -17.94 -10.66 -7.69
C LYS A 143 -18.85 -9.86 -8.62
N PHE A 144 -19.34 -8.71 -8.17
CA PHE A 144 -20.15 -7.83 -9.00
C PHE A 144 -19.39 -7.38 -10.25
N LEU A 145 -18.11 -7.00 -10.13
CA LEU A 145 -17.25 -6.65 -11.26
C LEU A 145 -17.15 -7.79 -12.28
N SER A 146 -16.97 -9.04 -11.80
CA SER A 146 -16.97 -10.22 -12.67
C SER A 146 -18.34 -10.44 -13.35
N SER A 147 -19.45 -10.21 -12.62
CA SER A 147 -20.81 -10.40 -13.16
C SER A 147 -21.21 -9.41 -14.26
N VAL A 148 -20.65 -8.20 -14.25
CA VAL A 148 -20.88 -7.18 -15.30
C VAL A 148 -19.88 -7.28 -16.46
N GLY A 149 -19.07 -8.34 -16.49
CA GLY A 149 -18.10 -8.60 -17.54
C GLY A 149 -16.79 -7.83 -17.39
N LEU A 150 -16.51 -7.21 -16.25
CA LEU A 150 -15.26 -6.46 -15.99
C LEU A 150 -14.20 -7.30 -15.25
N GLY A 151 -14.40 -8.61 -15.10
CA GLY A 151 -13.51 -9.50 -14.34
C GLY A 151 -12.10 -9.66 -14.91
N TYR A 152 -11.86 -9.22 -16.16
CA TYR A 152 -10.55 -9.26 -16.81
C TYR A 152 -9.67 -8.04 -16.50
N LEU A 153 -10.22 -7.04 -15.80
CA LEU A 153 -9.54 -5.78 -15.50
C LEU A 153 -8.92 -5.79 -14.11
N SER A 154 -7.72 -5.26 -13.96
CA SER A 154 -7.15 -4.95 -12.65
C SER A 154 -7.88 -3.77 -12.00
N LEU A 155 -7.81 -3.71 -10.68
CA LEU A 155 -8.35 -2.60 -9.87
C LEU A 155 -7.41 -1.37 -9.88
N ASP A 156 -6.15 -1.55 -10.28
CA ASP A 156 -5.11 -0.52 -10.41
C ASP A 156 -5.29 0.31 -11.70
N ARG A 157 -6.39 1.07 -11.77
CA ARG A 157 -6.67 2.02 -12.86
C ARG A 157 -6.55 3.46 -12.39
#